data_AF-A0A1V4ECL6-F1
#
_entry.id   AF-A0A1V4ECL6-F1
#
_cell.length_a   1.000
_cell.length_b   1.000
_cell.length_c   1.000
_cell.angle_alpha   90.00
_cell.angle_beta   90.00
_cell.angle_gamma   90.00
#
_symmetry.space_group_name_H-M   'P 1'
#
loop_
_entity.id
_entity.type
_entity.pdbx_description
1 polymer ?
#
loop_
_entity_poly.entity_id
_entity_poly.type
_entity_poly.pdbx_seq_one_letter_code
_entity_poly.pdbx_strand_id
1 'polypeptide(L)'
;MHHYDEETGRLVRSTTTWDALWTEDDLAWALAQHAEDAERCQCGHPLSETTDPDAEGEYEAPLPTRCHACTVLEKRREEYRESPPGLLFSVVRKSKP
;
A
#
# COMPACT_ATOMS: atom_id res chain seq x y z
N MET A 1 20.89 -18.65 -10.62
CA MET A 1 21.10 -19.50 -11.81
C MET A 1 19.98 -20.51 -11.93
N HIS A 2 19.34 -20.57 -13.09
CA HIS A 2 18.23 -21.49 -13.38
C HIS A 2 18.71 -22.61 -14.30
N HIS A 3 18.29 -23.84 -14.04
CA HIS A 3 18.56 -25.00 -14.86
C HIS A 3 17.24 -25.54 -15.39
N TYR A 4 17.17 -25.69 -16.70
CA TYR A 4 16.01 -26.18 -17.41
C TYR A 4 16.31 -27.57 -17.99
N ASP A 5 15.30 -28.42 -18.01
CA ASP A 5 15.30 -29.67 -18.75
C ASP A 5 15.33 -29.37 -20.25
N GLU A 6 16.28 -29.98 -20.97
CA GLU A 6 16.53 -29.65 -22.38
C GLU A 6 15.44 -30.17 -23.33
N GLU A 7 14.75 -31.25 -22.97
CA GLU A 7 13.72 -31.87 -23.82
C GLU A 7 12.36 -31.18 -23.66
N THR A 8 11.99 -30.83 -22.42
CA THR A 8 10.68 -30.29 -22.08
C THR A 8 10.68 -28.79 -21.85
N GLY A 9 11.86 -28.16 -21.73
CA GLY A 9 12.03 -26.74 -21.44
C GLY A 9 11.58 -26.35 -20.02
N ARG A 10 11.31 -27.31 -19.14
CA ARG A 10 10.80 -27.07 -17.79
C ARG A 10 11.94 -26.73 -16.83
N LEU A 11 11.69 -25.79 -15.91
CA LEU A 11 12.65 -25.47 -14.85
C LEU A 11 12.80 -26.67 -13.90
N VAL A 12 14.00 -27.23 -13.80
CA VAL A 12 14.29 -28.38 -12.92
C VAL A 12 15.03 -27.98 -11.65
N ARG A 13 15.77 -26.87 -11.67
CA ARG A 13 16.47 -26.35 -10.50
C ARG A 13 16.68 -24.85 -10.59
N SER A 14 16.54 -24.18 -9.46
CA SER A 14 16.97 -22.79 -9.30
C SER A 14 17.95 -22.71 -8.15
N THR A 15 19.11 -22.10 -8.38
CA THR A 15 20.12 -21.81 -7.36
C THR A 15 20.18 -20.31 -7.15
N THR A 16 19.80 -19.84 -5.98
CA THR A 16 19.97 -18.45 -5.55
C THR A 16 21.42 -18.24 -5.16
N THR A 17 22.15 -17.38 -5.87
CA THR A 17 23.60 -17.11 -5.65
C THR A 17 23.85 -15.91 -4.74
N TRP A 18 22.80 -15.16 -4.44
CA TRP A 18 22.79 -14.01 -3.56
C TRP A 18 21.38 -13.87 -3.02
N ASP A 19 21.25 -13.75 -1.70
CA ASP A 19 20.00 -13.36 -1.06
C ASP A 19 20.14 -11.91 -0.60
N ALA A 20 19.01 -11.19 -0.55
CA ALA A 20 19.02 -9.86 0.00
C ALA A 20 19.45 -9.96 1.47
N LEU A 21 20.54 -9.29 1.84
CA LEU A 21 21.06 -9.34 3.19
C LEU A 21 20.14 -8.54 4.10
N TRP A 22 19.12 -9.20 4.67
CA TRP A 22 18.42 -8.68 5.83
C TRP A 22 19.37 -8.75 7.00
N THR A 23 19.78 -7.58 7.46
CA THR A 23 20.52 -7.46 8.71
C THR A 23 19.58 -7.70 9.89
N GLU A 24 20.15 -7.96 11.06
CA GLU A 24 19.36 -8.02 12.29
C GLU A 24 18.62 -6.71 12.55
N ASP A 25 19.21 -5.58 12.15
CA ASP A 25 18.58 -4.26 12.24
C ASP A 25 17.36 -4.15 11.32
N ASP A 26 17.45 -4.61 10.06
CA ASP A 26 16.31 -4.59 9.13
C ASP A 26 15.12 -5.37 9.70
N LEU A 27 15.39 -6.55 10.28
CA LEU A 27 14.38 -7.36 10.95
C LEU A 27 13.80 -6.63 12.16
N ALA A 28 14.66 -6.01 12.99
CA ALA A 28 14.22 -5.26 14.16
C ALA A 28 13.31 -4.09 13.77
N TRP A 29 13.66 -3.34 12.73
CA TRP A 29 12.83 -2.24 12.21
C TRP A 29 11.50 -2.74 11.66
N ALA A 30 11.49 -3.84 10.91
CA ALA A 30 10.24 -4.41 10.38
C ALA A 30 9.31 -4.91 11.49
N LEU A 31 9.85 -5.55 12.53
CA LEU A 31 9.08 -5.98 13.70
C LEU A 31 8.54 -4.80 14.50
N ALA A 32 9.35 -3.75 14.68
CA ALA A 32 8.93 -2.53 15.36
C ALA A 32 7.81 -1.81 14.59
N GLN A 33 7.94 -1.68 13.27
CA GLN A 33 6.89 -1.11 12.42
C GLN A 33 5.59 -1.93 12.50
N HIS A 34 5.70 -3.26 12.48
CA HIS A 34 4.52 -4.13 12.59
C HIS A 34 3.80 -3.96 13.93
N ALA A 35 4.56 -3.87 15.04
CA ALA A 35 3.98 -3.60 16.36
C ALA A 35 3.31 -2.23 16.41
N GLU A 36 3.94 -1.21 15.85
CA GLU A 36 3.40 0.16 15.76
C GLU A 36 2.09 0.19 14.96
N ASP A 37 2.05 -0.43 13.78
CA ASP A 37 0.85 -0.51 12.94
C ASP A 37 -0.30 -1.24 13.65
N ALA A 38 0.02 -2.29 14.44
CA ALA A 38 -0.97 -3.04 15.21
C ALA A 38 -1.58 -2.22 16.36
N GLU A 39 -0.87 -1.21 16.85
CA GLU A 39 -1.33 -0.30 17.90
C GLU A 39 -2.00 0.96 17.34
N ARG A 40 -2.28 1.06 16.04
CA ARG A 40 -3.04 2.16 15.44
C ARG A 40 -4.54 1.86 15.41
N CYS A 41 -5.34 2.89 15.69
CA CYS A 41 -6.76 2.91 15.37
C CYS A 41 -6.98 2.94 13.84
N GLN A 42 -8.18 2.59 13.37
CA GLN A 42 -8.54 2.65 11.94
C GLN A 42 -8.42 4.06 11.34
N CYS A 43 -8.49 5.11 12.17
CA CYS A 43 -8.24 6.49 11.76
C CYS A 43 -6.74 6.83 11.60
N GLY A 44 -5.85 5.92 11.99
CA GLY A 44 -4.40 6.05 11.88
C GLY A 44 -3.71 6.60 13.13
N HIS A 45 -4.43 7.05 14.15
CA HIS A 45 -3.84 7.54 15.41
C HIS A 45 -3.48 6.41 16.38
N PRO A 46 -2.54 6.63 17.33
CA PRO A 46 -2.21 5.63 18.34
C PRO A 46 -3.43 5.25 19.19
N LEU A 47 -3.66 3.95 19.35
CA LEU A 47 -4.81 3.44 20.08
C LEU A 47 -4.73 3.79 21.57
N SER A 48 -3.53 3.74 22.16
CA SER A 48 -3.29 4.11 23.55
C SER A 48 -3.65 5.57 23.87
N GLU A 49 -3.40 6.49 22.94
CA GLU A 49 -3.75 7.91 23.06
C GLU A 49 -5.25 8.13 22.85
N THR A 50 -5.80 7.59 21.76
CA THR A 50 -7.21 7.82 21.38
C THR A 50 -8.23 7.09 22.26
N THR A 51 -7.80 6.14 23.09
CA THR A 51 -8.67 5.42 24.04
C THR A 51 -8.43 5.83 25.49
N ASP A 52 -7.53 6.78 25.73
CA ASP A 52 -7.34 7.36 27.05
C ASP A 52 -8.61 8.12 27.48
N PRO A 53 -9.21 7.81 28.65
CA PRO A 53 -10.37 8.55 29.15
C PRO A 53 -10.14 10.06 29.28
N ASP A 54 -8.89 10.48 29.50
CA ASP A 54 -8.55 11.90 29.63
C ASP A 54 -8.56 12.64 28.27
N ALA A 55 -8.50 11.92 27.15
CA ALA A 55 -8.54 12.48 25.80
C ALA A 55 -9.98 12.78 25.29
N GLU A 56 -11.00 12.57 26.12
CA GLU A 56 -12.40 12.83 25.78
C GLU A 56 -12.60 14.31 25.40
N GLY A 57 -13.03 14.55 24.16
CA GLY A 57 -13.26 15.89 23.63
C GLY A 57 -12.01 16.62 23.11
N GLU A 58 -10.84 15.98 23.09
CA GLU A 58 -9.59 16.59 22.59
C GLU A 58 -9.42 16.52 21.08
N TYR A 59 -10.17 15.64 20.40
CA TYR A 59 -10.07 15.44 18.95
C TYR A 59 -11.17 16.19 18.19
N GLU A 60 -10.77 16.88 17.11
CA GLU A 60 -11.69 17.47 16.14
C GLU A 60 -11.46 16.92 14.73
N ALA A 61 -12.54 16.73 13.97
CA ALA A 61 -12.46 16.39 12.56
C ALA A 61 -12.61 17.66 11.70
N PRO A 62 -11.59 18.06 10.92
CA PRO A 62 -11.69 19.22 10.05
C PRO A 62 -12.68 18.96 8.90
N LEU A 63 -13.01 20.03 8.16
CA LEU A 63 -13.83 19.91 6.96
C LEU A 63 -13.19 18.95 5.92
N PRO A 64 -13.99 18.17 5.20
CA PRO A 64 -13.48 17.23 4.19
C PRO A 64 -12.61 17.91 3.13
N THR A 65 -11.44 17.34 2.86
CA THR A 65 -10.57 17.79 1.77
C THR A 65 -10.84 17.01 0.49
N ARG A 66 -11.09 17.71 -0.61
CA ARG A 66 -11.29 17.09 -1.92
C ARG A 66 -9.96 16.73 -2.59
N CYS A 67 -9.76 15.46 -2.91
CA CYS A 67 -8.63 15.06 -3.77
C CYS A 67 -8.94 15.34 -5.25
N HIS A 68 -8.16 16.23 -5.88
CA HIS A 68 -8.30 16.55 -7.30
C HIS A 68 -7.97 15.38 -8.23
N ALA A 69 -7.01 14.52 -7.84
CA ALA A 69 -6.67 13.31 -8.59
C ALA A 69 -7.84 12.31 -8.58
N CYS A 70 -8.37 11.98 -7.40
CA CYS A 70 -9.53 11.09 -7.26
C CYS A 70 -10.78 11.67 -7.94
N THR A 71 -10.99 12.98 -7.86
CA THR A 71 -12.09 13.64 -8.57
C THR A 71 -12.07 13.37 -10.07
N VAL A 72 -10.90 13.48 -10.70
CA VAL A 72 -10.76 13.20 -12.14
C VAL A 72 -10.94 11.72 -12.43
N LEU A 73 -10.41 10.85 -11.56
CA LEU A 73 -10.56 9.41 -11.65
C LEU A 73 -12.04 8.99 -11.62
N GLU A 74 -12.81 9.48 -10.66
CA GLU A 74 -14.22 9.17 -10.52
C GLU A 74 -15.03 9.67 -11.72
N LYS A 75 -14.76 10.89 -12.21
CA LYS A 75 -15.38 11.38 -13.45
C LYS A 75 -15.09 10.47 -14.63
N ARG A 76 -13.85 9.97 -14.75
CA ARG A 76 -13.47 9.07 -15.82
C ARG A 76 -14.09 7.67 -15.65
N ARG A 77 -14.20 7.15 -14.43
CA ARG A 77 -14.92 5.89 -14.15
C ARG A 77 -16.40 6.01 -14.54
N GLU A 78 -17.01 7.13 -14.18
CA GLU A 78 -18.39 7.46 -14.52
C GLU A 78 -18.65 7.43 -16.03
N GLU A 79 -17.76 8.05 -16.82
CA GLU A 79 -17.82 8.09 -18.29
C GLU A 79 -17.84 6.68 -18.93
N TYR A 80 -17.27 5.68 -18.24
CA TYR A 80 -17.13 4.30 -18.74
C TYR A 80 -17.99 3.30 -17.94
N ARG A 81 -18.98 3.76 -17.15
CA ARG A 81 -19.81 2.88 -16.31
C ARG A 81 -20.43 1.71 -17.08
N GLU A 82 -20.92 1.98 -18.30
CA GLU A 82 -21.59 0.99 -19.16
C GLU A 82 -20.62 0.20 -20.07
N SER A 83 -19.31 0.36 -19.86
CA SER A 83 -18.28 -0.35 -20.63
C SER A 83 -18.04 -1.76 -20.07
N PRO A 84 -17.33 -2.65 -20.81
CA PRO A 84 -16.99 -3.98 -20.30
C PRO A 84 -16.24 -3.93 -18.95
N PRO A 85 -16.44 -4.92 -18.07
CA PRO A 85 -15.77 -4.98 -16.78
C PRO A 85 -14.25 -5.21 -16.94
N GLY A 86 -13.49 -4.88 -15.90
CA GLY A 86 -12.03 -5.07 -15.87
C GLY A 86 -11.21 -3.90 -16.41
N LEU A 87 -11.83 -2.74 -16.65
CA LEU A 87 -11.11 -1.52 -17.01
C LEU A 87 -10.33 -0.97 -15.81
N LEU A 88 -9.00 -0.86 -15.97
CA LEU A 88 -8.11 -0.27 -14.98
C LEU A 88 -7.85 1.19 -15.32
N PHE A 89 -8.12 2.08 -14.35
CA PHE A 89 -7.92 3.52 -14.50
C PHE A 89 -6.75 3.97 -13.62
N SER A 90 -5.81 4.70 -14.20
CA SER A 90 -4.71 5.37 -13.47
C SER A 90 -4.86 6.88 -13.58
N VAL A 91 -4.33 7.61 -12.60
CA VAL A 91 -4.26 9.08 -12.61
C VAL A 91 -2.81 9.49 -12.76
N VAL A 92 -2.52 10.33 -13.74
CA VAL A 92 -1.19 10.92 -13.93
C VAL A 92 -1.24 12.42 -13.68
N ARG A 93 -0.18 12.96 -13.07
CA ARG A 93 -0.02 14.41 -12.92
C ARG A 93 0.34 15.00 -14.27
N LYS A 94 -0.44 15.96 -14.76
CA LYS A 94 -0.08 16.73 -15.95
C LYS A 94 1.21 17.48 -15.65
N SER A 95 2.22 17.36 -16.51
CA SER A 95 3.35 18.31 -16.50
C SER A 95 2.79 19.71 -16.72
N LYS A 96 3.26 20.67 -15.93
CA LYS A 96 2.90 22.07 -16.15
C LYS A 96 3.47 22.47 -17.53
N PRO A 97 2.68 23.13 -18.40
CA PRO A 97 3.24 23.72 -19.61
C PRO A 97 4.28 24.79 -19.28
#